data_AF-Z9JJH7-F1
#
_entry.id   AF-Z9JJH7-F1
#
_cell.length_a   1.000
_cell.length_b   1.000
_cell.length_c   1.000
_cell.angle_alpha   90.00
_cell.angle_beta   90.00
_cell.angle_gamma   90.00
#
_symmetry.space_group_name_H-M   'P 1'
#
loop_
_entity.id
_entity.type
_entity.pdbx_description
1 polymer ?
#
loop_
_entity_poly.entity_id
_entity_poly.type
_entity_poly.pdbx_seq_one_letter_code
_entity_poly.pdbx_strand_id
1 'polypeptide(L)'
;MPFLDLPPQIQERVVCSITAAVKYEVPANIVLAVAEQEAGKPGQWVKNTNGTQDVGPMQFNTAYLAELRQYGITAQDVAQGGCYSYDLAAWRLRGHLRSDQGDIWTRAANYHSRTPQYNAVYRTSLIKRARTWENWLVARFPTFDATQSGKTPAPPIATPTQPVQVGNASIPVRHYNAAAAAALEATFRRESQNNLIFAKSF
;
A
#
# COMPACT_ATOMS: atom_id res chain seq x y z
N MET A 1 2.07 -7.41 -16.97
CA MET A 1 2.88 -6.72 -15.94
C MET A 1 4.27 -7.33 -15.97
N PRO A 2 5.36 -6.55 -16.18
CA PRO A 2 6.71 -7.09 -16.22
C PRO A 2 7.09 -7.68 -14.86
N PHE A 3 7.66 -8.88 -14.87
CA PHE A 3 8.07 -9.61 -13.68
C PHE A 3 9.47 -9.16 -13.29
N LEU A 4 9.60 -8.70 -12.05
CA LEU A 4 10.90 -8.46 -11.44
C LEU A 4 11.36 -9.82 -10.88
N ASP A 5 12.59 -10.23 -11.14
CA ASP A 5 13.22 -11.43 -10.57
C ASP A 5 13.41 -11.25 -9.04
N LEU A 6 12.30 -11.22 -8.31
CA LEU A 6 12.20 -10.97 -6.88
C LEU A 6 11.53 -12.18 -6.21
N PRO A 7 11.85 -12.48 -4.94
CA PRO A 7 11.13 -13.49 -4.18
C PRO A 7 9.62 -13.24 -4.24
N PRO A 8 8.75 -14.28 -4.31
CA PRO A 8 7.31 -14.12 -4.55
C PRO A 8 6.61 -13.12 -3.62
N GLN A 9 7.03 -13.07 -2.35
CA GLN A 9 6.49 -12.14 -1.35
C GLN A 9 6.85 -10.68 -1.65
N ILE A 10 8.07 -10.43 -2.14
CA ILE A 10 8.49 -9.10 -2.59
C ILE A 10 7.76 -8.72 -3.88
N GLN A 11 7.54 -9.69 -4.77
CA GLN A 11 6.79 -9.46 -5.98
C GLN A 11 5.34 -9.06 -5.69
N GLU A 12 4.64 -9.79 -4.80
CA GLU A 12 3.29 -9.43 -4.36
C GLU A 12 3.25 -8.01 -3.78
N ARG A 13 4.19 -7.70 -2.85
CA ARG A 13 4.33 -6.35 -2.29
C ARG A 13 4.41 -5.30 -3.39
N VAL A 14 5.30 -5.48 -4.36
CA VAL A 14 5.54 -4.48 -5.40
C VAL A 14 4.31 -4.32 -6.30
N VAL A 15 3.81 -5.42 -6.86
CA VAL A 15 2.70 -5.40 -7.82
C VAL A 15 1.43 -4.86 -7.17
N CYS A 16 1.08 -5.37 -5.98
CA CYS A 16 -0.14 -4.96 -5.29
C CYS A 16 -0.04 -3.53 -4.75
N SER A 17 1.11 -3.10 -4.23
CA SER A 17 1.27 -1.71 -3.76
C SER A 17 1.17 -0.71 -4.90
N ILE A 18 1.80 -0.96 -6.05
CA ILE A 18 1.72 -0.06 -7.21
C ILE A 18 0.29 -0.01 -7.76
N THR A 19 -0.36 -1.17 -7.88
CA THR A 19 -1.74 -1.25 -8.39
C THR A 19 -2.70 -0.49 -7.46
N ALA A 20 -2.60 -0.72 -6.15
CA ALA A 20 -3.42 -0.04 -5.15
C ALA A 20 -3.13 1.48 -5.11
N ALA A 21 -1.86 1.87 -5.22
CA ALA A 21 -1.44 3.27 -5.27
C ALA A 21 -2.09 4.03 -6.43
N VAL A 22 -2.12 3.44 -7.63
CA VAL A 22 -2.82 4.01 -8.79
C VAL A 22 -4.32 4.07 -8.54
N LYS A 23 -4.91 2.97 -8.07
CA LYS A 23 -6.37 2.84 -7.88
C LYS A 23 -6.95 3.85 -6.88
N TYR A 24 -6.26 4.05 -5.75
CA TYR A 24 -6.72 4.93 -4.67
C TYR A 24 -5.99 6.28 -4.64
N GLU A 25 -5.22 6.57 -5.69
CA GLU A 25 -4.50 7.83 -5.87
C GLU A 25 -3.62 8.20 -4.66
N VAL A 26 -2.77 7.26 -4.24
CA VAL A 26 -1.78 7.42 -3.17
C VAL A 26 -0.39 7.30 -3.79
N PRO A 27 0.62 8.08 -3.35
CA PRO A 27 1.98 7.90 -3.85
C PRO A 27 2.49 6.47 -3.63
N ALA A 28 2.95 5.82 -4.71
CA ALA A 28 3.33 4.41 -4.67
C ALA A 28 4.48 4.11 -3.69
N ASN A 29 5.43 5.04 -3.58
CA ASN A 29 6.52 4.94 -2.61
C ASN A 29 6.02 4.90 -1.16
N ILE A 30 4.91 5.57 -0.82
CA ILE A 30 4.31 5.51 0.52
C ILE A 30 3.67 4.15 0.77
N VAL A 31 2.88 3.63 -0.17
CA VAL A 31 2.23 2.31 -0.02
C VAL A 31 3.28 1.21 0.12
N LEU A 32 4.33 1.24 -0.71
CA LEU A 32 5.46 0.32 -0.64
C LEU A 32 6.23 0.42 0.69
N ALA A 33 6.46 1.64 1.17
CA ALA A 33 7.15 1.87 2.45
C ALA A 33 6.34 1.35 3.64
N VAL A 34 5.01 1.55 3.64
CA VAL A 34 4.12 0.94 4.64
C VAL A 34 4.20 -0.58 4.56
N ALA A 35 4.04 -1.16 3.37
CA ALA A 35 4.09 -2.61 3.21
C ALA A 35 5.43 -3.24 3.62
N GLU A 36 6.54 -2.53 3.42
CA GLU A 36 7.85 -2.96 3.90
C GLU A 36 7.98 -2.80 5.43
N GLN A 37 7.41 -1.74 6.00
CA GLN A 37 7.47 -1.47 7.43
C GLN A 37 6.60 -2.43 8.24
N GLU A 38 5.41 -2.76 7.76
CA GLU A 38 4.53 -3.75 8.38
C GLU A 38 5.10 -5.16 8.26
N ALA A 39 5.79 -5.46 7.14
CA ALA A 39 6.50 -6.71 6.91
C ALA A 39 5.67 -7.99 7.15
N GLY A 40 4.34 -7.88 7.05
CA GLY A 40 3.42 -8.99 7.24
C GLY A 40 3.48 -10.01 6.10
N LYS A 41 2.87 -11.17 6.33
CA LYS A 41 2.75 -12.25 5.36
C LYS A 41 1.30 -12.70 5.19
N PRO A 42 0.94 -13.27 4.03
CA PRO A 42 -0.32 -13.99 3.89
C PRO A 42 -0.49 -15.05 4.99
N GLY A 43 -1.67 -15.09 5.60
CA GLY A 43 -2.04 -15.97 6.70
C GLY A 43 -1.46 -15.58 8.06
N GLN A 44 -0.71 -14.49 8.19
CA GLN A 44 -0.11 -14.07 9.46
C GLN A 44 -1.13 -13.41 10.38
N TRP A 45 -1.12 -13.82 11.65
CA TRP A 45 -1.86 -13.21 12.75
C TRP A 45 -0.90 -13.03 13.93
N VAL A 46 -0.65 -11.78 14.31
CA VAL A 46 0.26 -11.44 15.43
C VAL A 46 -0.57 -10.96 16.60
N LYS A 47 -0.44 -11.61 17.76
CA LYS A 47 -1.17 -11.21 18.97
C LYS A 47 -0.48 -10.04 19.66
N ASN A 48 -1.27 -9.02 20.00
CA ASN A 48 -0.84 -7.86 20.78
C ASN A 48 -1.16 -8.06 22.27
N THR A 49 -0.42 -7.34 23.12
CA THR A 49 -0.58 -7.39 24.58
C THR A 49 -1.96 -6.92 25.06
N ASN A 50 -2.63 -6.05 24.28
CA ASN A 50 -3.98 -5.57 24.56
C ASN A 50 -5.10 -6.52 24.09
N GLY A 51 -4.77 -7.72 23.62
CA GLY A 51 -5.73 -8.74 23.16
C GLY A 51 -6.18 -8.60 21.71
N THR A 52 -5.79 -7.52 21.01
CA THR A 52 -6.00 -7.39 19.56
C THR A 52 -4.99 -8.23 18.78
N GLN A 53 -5.22 -8.38 17.47
CA GLN A 53 -4.30 -9.05 16.56
C GLN A 53 -4.03 -8.20 15.33
N ASP A 54 -2.82 -8.26 14.79
CA ASP A 54 -2.45 -7.64 13.51
C ASP A 54 -2.41 -8.71 12.42
N VAL A 55 -3.13 -8.44 11.32
CA VAL A 55 -3.57 -9.47 10.38
C VAL A 55 -3.02 -9.21 8.97
N GLY A 56 -2.43 -10.24 8.38
CA GLY A 56 -2.07 -10.31 6.97
C GLY A 56 -0.87 -9.45 6.55
N PRO A 57 -0.65 -9.29 5.23
CA PRO A 57 0.51 -8.59 4.67
C PRO A 57 0.67 -7.14 5.15
N MET A 58 -0.44 -6.44 5.34
CA MET A 58 -0.48 -5.03 5.75
C MET A 58 -0.75 -4.84 7.26
N GLN A 59 -0.69 -5.94 8.04
CA GLN A 59 -0.80 -5.95 9.51
C GLN A 59 -1.97 -5.10 10.05
N PHE A 60 -3.17 -5.32 9.51
CA PHE A 60 -4.36 -4.61 10.00
C PHE A 60 -4.75 -5.09 11.38
N ASN A 61 -4.92 -4.14 12.30
CA ASN A 61 -5.39 -4.46 13.63
C ASN A 61 -6.87 -4.90 13.63
N THR A 62 -7.20 -5.94 14.40
CA THR A 62 -8.57 -6.46 14.53
C THR A 62 -9.58 -5.44 15.07
N ALA A 63 -9.17 -4.45 15.86
CA ALA A 63 -10.06 -3.40 16.34
C ALA A 63 -10.54 -2.52 15.17
N TYR A 64 -9.62 -2.12 14.30
CA TYR A 64 -9.94 -1.39 13.08
C TYR A 64 -10.81 -2.23 12.13
N LEU A 65 -10.49 -3.51 11.95
CA LEU A 65 -11.28 -4.41 11.09
C LEU A 65 -12.70 -4.62 11.62
N ALA A 66 -12.93 -4.53 12.93
CA ALA A 66 -14.27 -4.63 13.50
C ALA A 66 -15.18 -3.48 13.04
N GLU A 67 -14.64 -2.27 12.87
CA GLU A 67 -15.38 -1.10 12.38
C GLU A 67 -15.76 -1.24 10.91
N LEU A 68 -14.96 -1.97 10.13
CA LEU A 68 -15.19 -2.18 8.70
C LEU A 68 -16.20 -3.29 8.38
N ARG A 69 -16.62 -4.08 9.38
CA ARG A 69 -17.63 -5.14 9.19
C ARG A 69 -18.95 -4.63 8.64
N GLN A 70 -19.32 -3.39 8.95
CA GLN A 70 -20.51 -2.75 8.39
C GLN A 70 -20.47 -2.61 6.86
N TYR A 71 -19.26 -2.63 6.27
CA TYR A 71 -19.04 -2.63 4.82
C TYR A 71 -18.83 -4.04 4.25
N GLY A 72 -19.02 -5.10 5.05
CA GLY A 72 -18.77 -6.48 4.66
C GLY A 72 -17.29 -6.87 4.62
N ILE A 73 -16.40 -6.03 5.16
CA ILE A 73 -14.95 -6.28 5.19
C ILE A 73 -14.59 -7.02 6.49
N THR A 74 -13.90 -8.15 6.37
CA THR A 74 -13.54 -9.03 7.48
C THR A 74 -12.03 -9.21 7.62
N ALA A 75 -11.60 -9.71 8.79
CA ALA A 75 -10.21 -10.03 9.04
C ALA A 75 -9.70 -11.16 8.12
N GLN A 76 -10.58 -12.08 7.76
CA GLN A 76 -10.27 -13.18 6.85
C GLN A 76 -9.90 -12.67 5.46
N ASP A 77 -10.50 -11.57 5.00
CA ASP A 77 -10.23 -10.99 3.68
C ASP A 77 -8.82 -10.42 3.59
N VAL A 78 -8.38 -9.71 4.64
CA VAL A 78 -7.04 -9.10 4.69
C VAL A 78 -5.95 -10.08 5.08
N ALA A 79 -6.32 -11.23 5.67
CA ALA A 79 -5.40 -12.30 6.01
C ALA A 79 -4.91 -13.06 4.77
N GLN A 80 -5.67 -13.09 3.67
CA GLN A 80 -5.27 -13.86 2.48
C GLN A 80 -4.09 -13.21 1.75
N GLY A 81 -3.48 -13.99 0.85
CA GLY A 81 -2.53 -13.46 -0.12
C GLY A 81 -3.20 -12.65 -1.23
N GLY A 82 -2.40 -12.01 -2.06
CA GLY A 82 -2.87 -11.15 -3.14
C GLY A 82 -3.20 -9.72 -2.71
N CYS A 83 -3.82 -8.96 -3.61
CA CYS A 83 -3.81 -7.50 -3.51
C CYS A 83 -4.87 -6.87 -2.61
N TYR A 84 -5.80 -7.65 -2.04
CA TYR A 84 -6.89 -7.06 -1.25
C TYR A 84 -6.40 -6.29 -0.02
N SER A 85 -5.45 -6.85 0.73
CA SER A 85 -4.85 -6.18 1.91
C SER A 85 -4.18 -4.85 1.51
N TYR A 86 -3.50 -4.83 0.36
CA TYR A 86 -2.85 -3.64 -0.18
C TYR A 86 -3.86 -2.59 -0.67
N ASP A 87 -4.96 -3.02 -1.30
CA ASP A 87 -6.07 -2.16 -1.70
C ASP A 87 -6.69 -1.47 -0.48
N LEU A 88 -6.98 -2.23 0.58
CA LEU A 88 -7.52 -1.66 1.81
C LEU A 88 -6.54 -0.68 2.46
N ALA A 89 -5.23 -0.96 2.38
CA ALA A 89 -4.21 -0.11 2.97
C ALA A 89 -4.07 1.22 2.21
N ALA A 90 -4.11 1.18 0.88
CA ALA A 90 -4.12 2.37 0.06
C ALA A 90 -5.40 3.20 0.26
N TRP A 91 -6.56 2.56 0.39
CA TRP A 91 -7.82 3.25 0.75
C TRP A 91 -7.71 3.97 2.09
N ARG A 92 -7.20 3.28 3.13
CA ARG A 92 -6.97 3.87 4.45
C ARG A 92 -5.98 5.03 4.40
N LEU A 93 -4.84 4.86 3.70
CA LEU A 93 -3.84 5.90 3.50
C LEU A 93 -4.44 7.14 2.81
N ARG A 94 -5.22 6.94 1.75
CA ARG A 94 -5.91 8.03 1.05
C ARG A 94 -6.79 8.84 1.99
N GLY A 95 -7.52 8.17 2.88
CA GLY A 95 -8.32 8.81 3.92
C GLY A 95 -7.50 9.76 4.80
N HIS A 96 -6.39 9.27 5.36
CA HIS A 96 -5.48 10.06 6.19
C HIS A 96 -4.82 11.20 5.41
N LEU A 97 -4.30 10.94 4.21
CA LEU A 97 -3.63 11.94 3.39
C LEU A 97 -4.57 13.10 3.01
N ARG A 98 -5.86 12.82 2.80
CA ARG A 98 -6.87 13.82 2.45
C ARG A 98 -7.40 14.59 3.66
N SER A 99 -7.67 13.90 4.76
CA SER A 99 -8.55 14.43 5.82
C SER A 99 -7.83 14.83 7.11
N ASP A 100 -6.68 14.23 7.40
CA ASP A 100 -5.95 14.53 8.63
C ASP A 100 -5.13 15.83 8.46
N GLN A 101 -4.70 16.43 9.58
CA GLN A 101 -3.89 17.64 9.58
C GLN A 101 -2.39 17.34 9.61
N GLY A 102 -1.57 18.31 9.20
CA GLY A 102 -0.10 18.23 9.23
C GLY A 102 0.54 17.92 7.87
N ASP A 103 1.86 17.77 7.87
CA ASP A 103 2.60 17.43 6.66
C ASP A 103 2.27 16.01 6.17
N ILE A 104 2.63 15.71 4.91
CA ILE A 104 2.27 14.44 4.26
C ILE A 104 2.78 13.22 5.05
N TRP A 105 3.93 13.32 5.71
CA TRP A 105 4.51 12.19 6.45
C TRP A 105 3.84 11.97 7.79
N THR A 106 3.42 13.05 8.46
CA THR A 106 2.57 12.95 9.66
C THR A 106 1.27 12.23 9.33
N ARG A 107 0.60 12.66 8.25
CA ARG A 107 -0.64 12.02 7.77
C ARG A 107 -0.44 10.57 7.34
N ALA A 108 0.62 10.26 6.59
CA ALA A 108 0.92 8.89 6.19
C ALA A 108 1.19 7.97 7.40
N ALA A 109 1.92 8.47 8.41
CA ALA A 109 2.21 7.72 9.62
C ALA A 109 0.98 7.47 10.52
N ASN A 110 -0.14 8.19 10.30
CA ASN A 110 -1.42 7.89 10.96
C ASN A 110 -1.99 6.52 10.56
N TYR A 111 -1.48 5.90 9.49
CA TYR A 111 -1.73 4.49 9.19
C TYR A 111 -1.41 3.59 10.39
N HIS A 112 -0.33 3.90 11.11
CA HIS A 112 0.07 3.18 12.31
C HIS A 112 -0.63 3.75 13.56
N SER A 113 -0.50 5.06 13.80
CA SER A 113 -1.12 5.71 14.96
C SER A 113 -1.16 7.23 14.80
N ARG A 114 -2.25 7.86 15.26
CA ARG A 114 -2.34 9.33 15.41
C ARG A 114 -1.67 9.85 16.67
N THR A 115 -1.37 8.98 17.65
CA THR A 115 -0.72 9.39 18.90
C THR A 115 0.69 9.89 18.59
N PRO A 116 1.05 11.15 18.95
CA PRO A 116 2.27 11.80 18.47
C PRO A 116 3.56 10.99 18.69
N GLN A 117 3.70 10.35 19.85
CA GLN A 117 4.90 9.57 20.19
C GLN A 117 5.09 8.32 19.30
N TYR A 118 4.00 7.60 18.97
CA TYR A 118 4.07 6.43 18.11
C TYR A 118 4.17 6.82 16.63
N ASN A 119 3.45 7.88 16.25
CA ASN A 119 3.54 8.48 14.92
C ASN A 119 4.98 8.89 14.59
N ALA A 120 5.64 9.64 15.47
CA ALA A 120 6.99 10.16 15.23
C ALA A 120 8.03 9.04 14.99
N VAL A 121 7.94 7.96 15.79
CA VAL A 121 8.81 6.78 15.62
C VAL A 121 8.53 6.09 14.28
N TYR A 122 7.25 5.83 13.97
CA TYR A 122 6.86 5.18 12.72
C TYR A 122 7.24 6.01 11.49
N ARG A 123 6.96 7.31 11.52
CA ARG A 123 7.25 8.31 10.48
C ARG A 123 8.73 8.35 10.11
N THR A 124 9.63 8.28 11.10
CA THR A 124 11.07 8.32 10.86
C THR A 124 11.54 7.15 10.00
N SER A 125 11.05 5.95 10.28
CA SER A 125 11.33 4.75 9.48
C SER A 125 10.63 4.80 8.11
N LEU A 126 9.40 5.32 8.09
CA LEU A 126 8.59 5.41 6.88
C LEU A 126 9.26 6.29 5.82
N ILE A 127 9.77 7.46 6.21
CA ILE A 127 10.47 8.39 5.31
C ILE A 127 11.70 7.72 4.69
N LYS A 128 12.48 6.97 5.48
CA LYS A 128 13.68 6.28 4.99
C LYS A 128 13.33 5.23 3.94
N ARG A 129 12.33 4.39 4.23
CA ARG A 129 11.86 3.35 3.28
C ARG A 129 11.25 3.96 2.03
N ALA A 130 10.46 5.03 2.17
CA ALA A 130 9.83 5.70 1.03
C ALA A 130 10.86 6.31 0.08
N ARG A 131 11.97 6.89 0.59
CA ARG A 131 13.09 7.33 -0.26
C ARG A 131 13.75 6.19 -1.00
N THR A 132 13.96 5.05 -0.34
CA THR A 132 14.51 3.85 -0.99
C THR A 132 13.59 3.37 -2.12
N TRP A 133 12.28 3.30 -1.88
CA TRP A 133 11.32 2.90 -2.91
C TRP A 133 11.18 3.92 -4.03
N GLU A 134 11.24 5.21 -3.73
CA GLU A 134 11.26 6.27 -4.74
C GLU A 134 12.45 6.09 -5.70
N ASN A 135 13.66 5.94 -5.17
CA ASN A 135 14.85 5.69 -5.98
C ASN A 135 14.72 4.41 -6.82
N TRP A 136 14.19 3.35 -6.21
CA TRP A 136 13.98 2.07 -6.88
C TRP A 136 12.94 2.17 -8.00
N LEU A 137 11.85 2.93 -7.78
CA LEU A 137 10.79 3.18 -8.75
C LEU A 137 11.31 4.00 -9.93
N VAL A 138 11.99 5.12 -9.67
CA VAL A 138 12.57 5.98 -10.71
C VAL A 138 13.55 5.19 -11.60
N ALA A 139 14.36 4.31 -11.01
CA ALA A 139 15.34 3.52 -11.75
C ALA A 139 14.70 2.42 -12.64
N ARG A 140 13.47 1.98 -12.35
CA ARG A 140 12.82 0.82 -13.02
C ARG A 140 11.60 1.18 -13.85
N PHE A 141 10.98 2.31 -13.53
CA PHE A 141 9.81 2.85 -14.21
C PHE A 141 10.11 4.29 -14.61
N PRO A 142 11.02 4.51 -15.59
CA PRO A 142 11.28 5.84 -16.09
C PRO A 142 9.97 6.42 -16.64
N THR A 143 9.54 7.55 -16.06
CA THR A 143 8.36 8.28 -16.52
C THR A 143 8.82 9.34 -17.51
N PHE A 144 8.05 9.50 -18.59
CA PHE A 144 8.27 10.56 -19.57
C PHE A 144 7.29 11.69 -19.29
N ASP A 145 7.76 12.93 -19.37
CA ASP A 145 6.89 14.08 -19.30
C ASP A 145 6.05 14.15 -20.58
N ALA A 146 4.76 13.80 -20.47
CA ALA A 146 3.81 13.80 -21.58
C ALA A 146 3.59 15.20 -22.18
N THR A 147 3.99 16.27 -21.50
CA THR A 147 3.88 17.65 -21.98
C THR A 147 5.12 18.12 -22.76
N GLN A 148 6.23 17.37 -22.70
CA GLN A 148 7.48 17.71 -23.40
C GLN A 148 7.64 16.88 -24.67
N SER A 149 6.86 17.21 -25.71
CA SER A 149 7.12 16.69 -27.06
C SER A 149 8.47 17.21 -27.57
N GLY A 150 9.48 16.34 -27.63
CA GLY A 150 10.72 16.59 -28.39
C GLY A 150 12.02 16.82 -27.61
N LYS A 151 12.07 16.62 -26.28
CA LYS A 151 13.35 16.59 -25.54
C LYS A 151 13.83 15.15 -25.31
N THR A 152 15.02 14.84 -25.81
CA THR A 152 15.71 13.56 -25.59
C THR A 152 15.80 13.27 -24.08
N PRO A 153 15.58 12.01 -23.66
CA PRO A 153 15.61 11.66 -22.24
C PRO A 153 16.93 12.04 -21.57
N ALA A 154 16.85 12.48 -20.31
CA ALA A 154 18.02 12.43 -19.45
C ALA A 154 18.51 10.95 -19.40
N PRO A 155 19.82 10.70 -19.55
CA PRO A 155 20.34 9.34 -19.52
C PRO A 155 19.96 8.68 -18.18
N PRO A 156 19.68 7.37 -18.17
CA PRO A 156 19.46 6.64 -16.93
C PRO A 156 20.62 6.92 -15.97
N ILE A 157 20.31 7.31 -14.73
CA ILE A 157 21.30 7.36 -13.66
C ILE A 157 21.74 5.91 -13.42
N ALA A 158 22.85 5.55 -14.05
CA ALA A 158 23.43 4.20 -14.14
C ALA A 158 22.48 3.12 -14.68
N THR A 159 22.79 2.62 -15.86
CA THR A 159 22.20 1.41 -16.46
C THR A 159 22.17 0.28 -15.42
N PRO A 160 21.00 -0.27 -15.06
CA PRO A 160 20.94 -1.58 -14.42
C PRO A 160 21.58 -2.57 -15.40
N THR A 161 22.65 -3.25 -14.98
CA THR A 161 23.52 -4.11 -15.80
C THR A 161 22.83 -5.36 -16.36
N GLN A 162 21.50 -5.47 -16.27
CA GLN A 162 20.76 -6.63 -16.78
C GLN A 162 19.47 -6.19 -17.48
N PRO A 163 19.27 -6.55 -18.77
CA PRO A 163 17.97 -6.47 -19.40
C PRO A 163 17.00 -7.41 -18.66
N VAL A 164 15.88 -6.86 -18.19
CA VAL A 164 14.78 -7.59 -17.56
C VAL A 164 14.38 -8.75 -18.49
N GLN A 165 14.66 -10.00 -18.08
CA GLN A 165 14.32 -11.18 -18.85
C GLN A 165 12.83 -11.50 -18.66
N VAL A 166 12.10 -11.69 -19.77
CA VAL A 166 10.66 -11.98 -19.76
C VAL A 166 10.46 -13.47 -19.48
N GLY A 167 10.32 -13.84 -18.20
CA GLY A 167 10.00 -15.20 -17.78
C GLY A 167 8.49 -15.44 -17.65
N ASN A 168 7.98 -16.52 -18.26
CA ASN A 168 6.60 -17.00 -18.13
C ASN A 168 6.37 -17.72 -16.78
N ALA A 169 6.38 -17.01 -15.66
CA ALA A 169 6.04 -17.57 -14.36
C ALA A 169 4.78 -16.91 -13.79
N SER A 170 3.67 -17.65 -13.76
CA SER A 170 2.43 -17.23 -13.09
C SER A 170 2.64 -17.19 -11.57
N ILE A 171 2.48 -16.02 -10.92
CA ILE A 171 2.33 -15.96 -9.46
C ILE A 171 1.09 -16.78 -9.12
N PRO A 172 1.18 -17.80 -8.26
CA PRO A 172 -0.02 -18.46 -7.75
C PRO A 172 -0.72 -17.49 -6.79
N VAL A 173 -1.57 -16.62 -7.31
CA VAL A 173 -2.50 -15.79 -6.52
C VAL A 173 -3.57 -16.74 -5.97
N ARG A 174 -3.23 -17.48 -4.91
CA ARG A 174 -4.21 -18.29 -4.19
C ARG A 174 -5.04 -17.33 -3.33
N HIS A 175 -6.25 -17.04 -3.81
CA HIS A 175 -7.35 -16.37 -3.11
C HIS A 175 -7.35 -14.83 -3.11
N TYR A 176 -7.69 -14.24 -4.26
CA TYR A 176 -8.24 -12.88 -4.29
C TYR A 176 -9.73 -12.91 -3.92
N ASN A 177 -10.14 -12.23 -2.84
CA ASN A 177 -11.56 -12.08 -2.53
C ASN A 177 -12.19 -10.98 -3.42
N ALA A 178 -12.76 -11.39 -4.55
CA ALA A 178 -13.41 -10.48 -5.49
C ALA A 178 -14.63 -9.75 -4.90
N ALA A 179 -15.38 -10.39 -4.00
CA ALA A 179 -16.54 -9.79 -3.36
C ALA A 179 -16.12 -8.68 -2.40
N ALA A 180 -15.11 -8.94 -1.56
CA ALA A 180 -14.56 -7.94 -0.65
C ALA A 180 -13.94 -6.77 -1.43
N ALA A 181 -13.22 -7.05 -2.53
CA ALA A 181 -12.68 -6.01 -3.39
C ALA A 181 -13.77 -5.14 -4.04
N ALA A 182 -14.86 -5.74 -4.49
CA ALA A 182 -16.01 -5.01 -5.03
C ALA A 182 -16.71 -4.17 -3.95
N ALA A 183 -16.81 -4.68 -2.72
CA ALA A 183 -17.37 -3.95 -1.58
C ALA A 183 -16.51 -2.73 -1.22
N LEU A 184 -15.19 -2.91 -1.11
CA LEU A 184 -14.25 -1.82 -0.86
C LEU A 184 -14.32 -0.76 -1.96
N GLU A 185 -14.38 -1.18 -3.21
CA GLU A 185 -14.52 -0.28 -4.37
C GLU A 185 -15.83 0.50 -4.33
N ALA A 186 -16.95 -0.14 -3.97
CA ALA A 186 -18.24 0.52 -3.83
C ALA A 186 -18.23 1.56 -2.69
N THR A 187 -17.57 1.25 -1.57
CA THR A 187 -17.37 2.18 -0.45
C THR A 187 -16.52 3.36 -0.88
N PHE A 188 -15.36 3.11 -1.51
CA PHE A 188 -14.47 4.17 -1.97
C PHE A 188 -15.16 5.11 -2.97
N ARG A 189 -15.91 4.57 -3.95
CA ARG A 189 -16.66 5.40 -4.90
C ARG A 189 -17.73 6.26 -4.22
N ARG A 190 -18.41 5.72 -3.21
CA ARG A 190 -19.42 6.47 -2.45
C ARG A 190 -18.79 7.62 -1.65
N GLU A 191 -17.67 7.36 -1.00
CA GLU A 191 -16.94 8.36 -0.19
C GLU A 191 -16.26 9.42 -1.05
N SER A 192 -15.73 9.04 -2.23
CA SER A 192 -15.13 9.99 -3.17
C SER A 192 -16.17 10.97 -3.71
N GLN A 193 -17.39 10.51 -4.00
CA GLN A 193 -18.51 11.33 -4.49
C GLN A 193 -19.11 12.24 -3.41
N ASN A 194 -19.24 11.77 -2.17
CA ASN A 194 -19.96 12.51 -1.13
C ASN A 194 -19.10 13.50 -0.33
N ASN A 195 -17.79 13.62 -0.62
CA ASN A 195 -16.83 14.38 0.19
C ASN A 195 -16.92 14.05 1.70
N LEU A 196 -17.41 12.85 2.04
CA LEU A 196 -17.67 12.43 3.41
C LEU A 196 -16.34 12.03 4.07
N ILE A 197 -16.26 12.44 5.33
CA ILE A 197 -15.07 12.57 6.15
C ILE A 197 -14.47 11.18 6.46
N PHE A 198 -13.25 10.92 6.00
CA PHE A 198 -12.40 9.83 6.52
C PHE A 198 -11.82 10.24 7.87
N ALA A 199 -12.66 10.40 8.88
CA ALA A 199 -12.21 10.69 10.24
C ALA A 199 -13.25 10.21 11.25
N LYS A 200 -13.25 8.92 11.54
CA LYS A 200 -13.62 8.44 12.86
C LYS A 200 -12.62 7.36 13.26
N SER A 201 -11.88 7.67 14.33
CA SER A 201 -11.02 6.79 15.16
C SER A 201 -9.85 6.15 14.37
N PHE A 202 -8.58 6.16 14.75
CA PHE A 202 -7.85 5.98 16.00
C PHE A 202 -6.72 7.00 16.12
#